data_AF-W0AB64-F1
#
_entry.id   AF-W0AB64-F1
#
_cell.length_a   1.000
_cell.length_b   1.000
_cell.length_c   1.000
_cell.angle_alpha   90.00
_cell.angle_beta   90.00
_cell.angle_gamma   90.00
#
_symmetry.space_group_name_H-M   'P 1'
#
loop_
_entity.id
_entity.type
_entity.pdbx_description
1 polymer ?
#
loop_
_entity_poly.entity_id
_entity_poly.type
_entity_poly.pdbx_seq_one_letter_code
_entity_poly.pdbx_strand_id
1 'polypeptide(L)'
;MTGLEKGGAFALACALIVSIAGCAAAPARPAGAPFPPDVESDAERLVKDTPALVAPPLWPDEAAAGYRRRIRLLLLGTIGPERLSIEFAERTSGRIEGHVVRARRSRGKGRMPWRIIIDERFEVSRREMAQLDALIAKSNLWEFHPEFWTSEDICVDGEIMVLERRTPAAYSYSEGNTYCTTPDKVNAVWLKMIEIAGGDRLLGR
;
A
#
# COMPACT_ATOMS: atom_id res chain seq x y z
N MET A 1 15.21 -59.97 59.59
CA MET A 1 16.40 -59.37 58.95
C MET A 1 15.88 -58.38 57.91
N THR A 2 15.49 -57.16 58.30
CA THR A 2 16.33 -55.92 58.37
C THR A 2 17.07 -55.62 57.07
N GLY A 3 16.68 -54.55 56.39
CA GLY A 3 17.35 -54.01 55.21
C GLY A 3 16.60 -52.83 54.60
N LEU A 4 16.57 -51.72 55.34
CA LEU A 4 16.07 -50.40 54.93
C LEU A 4 17.20 -49.67 54.20
N GLU A 5 17.03 -49.21 52.96
CA GLU A 5 17.91 -48.18 52.39
C GLU A 5 17.11 -47.05 51.74
N LYS A 6 17.54 -45.84 52.14
CA LYS A 6 17.01 -44.51 51.83
C LYS A 6 17.85 -43.88 50.72
N GLY A 7 17.26 -42.93 50.00
CA GLY A 7 17.97 -41.85 49.29
C GLY A 7 17.55 -41.76 47.83
N GLY A 8 17.22 -40.60 47.26
CA GLY A 8 17.19 -39.24 47.77
C GLY A 8 16.35 -38.39 46.81
N ALA A 9 15.59 -37.45 47.35
CA ALA A 9 14.80 -36.51 46.58
C ALA A 9 15.69 -35.37 46.07
N PHE A 10 15.92 -35.30 44.75
CA PHE A 10 16.47 -34.11 44.11
C PHE A 10 15.31 -33.15 43.78
N ALA A 11 15.14 -32.13 44.60
CA ALA A 11 14.27 -31.00 44.30
C ALA A 11 15.01 -30.07 43.32
N LEU A 12 14.61 -30.11 42.05
CA LEU A 12 15.10 -29.17 41.03
C LEU A 12 14.30 -27.87 41.16
N ALA A 13 14.90 -26.84 41.74
CA ALA A 13 14.35 -25.49 41.78
C ALA A 13 14.55 -24.83 40.41
N CYS A 14 13.50 -24.77 39.58
CA CYS A 14 13.50 -23.97 38.36
C CYS A 14 13.37 -22.48 38.71
N ALA A 15 14.46 -21.74 38.60
CA ALA A 15 14.46 -20.28 38.66
C ALA A 15 13.77 -19.73 37.39
N LEU A 16 12.60 -19.12 37.57
CA LEU A 16 11.90 -18.40 36.51
C LEU A 16 12.55 -17.02 36.35
N ILE A 17 13.37 -16.84 35.32
CA ILE A 17 13.89 -15.52 34.93
C ILE A 17 12.78 -14.83 34.13
N VAL A 18 12.11 -13.86 34.75
CA VAL A 18 11.17 -12.95 34.07
C VAL A 18 12.00 -11.88 33.37
N SER A 19 12.30 -12.09 32.10
CA SER A 19 12.86 -11.04 31.25
C SER A 19 11.75 -10.07 30.84
N ILE A 20 11.67 -8.94 31.53
CA ILE A 20 10.89 -7.78 31.07
C ILE A 20 11.65 -7.18 29.89
N ALA A 21 11.36 -7.66 28.69
CA ALA A 21 11.80 -7.01 27.47
C ALA A 21 11.00 -5.70 27.36
N GLY A 22 11.61 -4.60 27.79
CA GLY A 22 11.10 -3.27 27.49
C GLY A 22 10.95 -3.14 25.98
N CYS A 23 9.75 -2.79 25.53
CA CYS A 23 9.51 -2.37 24.16
C CYS A 23 10.38 -1.13 23.90
N ALA A 24 11.60 -1.35 23.42
CA ALA A 24 12.37 -0.31 22.78
C ALA A 24 11.54 0.11 21.56
N ALA A 25 10.89 1.27 21.66
CA ALA A 25 10.28 1.90 20.51
C ALA A 25 11.38 2.01 19.45
N ALA A 26 11.22 1.28 18.35
CA ALA A 26 12.17 1.33 17.25
C ALA A 26 12.37 2.79 16.84
N PRO A 27 13.61 3.23 16.60
CA PRO A 27 13.86 4.59 16.17
C PRO A 27 13.04 4.85 14.90
N ALA A 28 12.29 5.96 14.88
CA ALA A 28 11.59 6.40 13.69
C ALA A 28 12.62 6.57 12.55
N ARG A 29 12.53 5.71 11.53
CA ARG A 29 13.40 5.76 10.35
C ARG A 29 13.11 7.03 9.54
N PRO A 30 14.13 7.61 8.87
CA PRO A 30 13.96 8.83 8.10
C PRO A 30 13.08 8.56 6.87
N ALA A 31 12.18 9.50 6.58
CA ALA A 31 11.47 9.53 5.31
C ALA A 31 12.47 9.55 4.15
N GLY A 32 12.33 8.65 3.16
CA GLY A 32 13.10 8.72 1.91
C GLY A 32 13.98 7.51 1.57
N ALA A 33 13.58 6.28 1.91
CA ALA A 33 14.20 5.11 1.27
C ALA A 33 14.10 5.26 -0.26
N PRO A 34 15.18 4.99 -1.03
CA PRO A 34 15.15 5.10 -2.48
C PRO A 34 14.08 4.16 -3.04
N PHE A 35 13.44 4.57 -4.13
CA PHE A 35 12.53 3.70 -4.88
C PHE A 35 13.29 2.45 -5.34
N PRO A 36 12.63 1.29 -5.50
CA PRO A 36 13.33 0.08 -5.92
C PRO A 36 14.08 0.31 -7.23
N PRO A 37 15.39 0.00 -7.28
CA PRO A 37 16.24 0.35 -8.43
C PRO A 37 15.89 -0.43 -9.69
N ASP A 38 15.14 -1.51 -9.56
CA ASP A 38 14.59 -2.35 -10.63
C ASP A 38 13.30 -1.77 -11.24
N VAL A 39 12.75 -0.69 -10.68
CA VAL A 39 11.56 -0.01 -11.19
C VAL A 39 11.97 1.35 -11.79
N GLU A 40 12.44 1.34 -13.04
CA GLU A 40 12.66 2.54 -13.83
C GLU A 40 11.31 3.07 -14.34
N SER A 41 10.73 4.05 -13.64
CA SER A 41 9.35 4.46 -13.85
C SER A 41 9.20 5.97 -13.94
N ASP A 42 8.41 6.43 -14.92
CA ASP A 42 7.94 7.82 -14.98
C ASP A 42 7.12 8.20 -13.75
N ALA A 43 6.45 7.23 -13.13
CA ALA A 43 5.73 7.42 -11.90
C ALA A 43 6.63 7.68 -10.69
N GLU A 44 7.88 7.18 -10.65
CA GLU A 44 8.81 7.53 -9.56
C GLU A 44 9.01 9.04 -9.49
N ARG A 45 9.26 9.67 -10.63
CA ARG A 45 9.36 11.14 -10.75
C ARG A 45 8.06 11.80 -10.30
N LEU A 46 6.90 11.32 -10.76
CA LEU A 46 5.61 11.90 -10.40
C LEU A 46 5.30 11.74 -8.90
N VAL A 47 5.64 10.61 -8.28
CA VAL A 47 5.51 10.36 -6.84
C VAL A 47 6.41 11.32 -6.07
N LYS A 48 7.69 11.46 -6.46
CA LYS A 48 8.65 12.41 -5.87
C LYS A 48 8.18 13.86 -5.98
N ASP A 49 7.56 14.22 -7.11
CA ASP A 49 7.04 15.57 -7.38
C ASP A 49 5.67 15.84 -6.71
N THR A 50 5.09 14.86 -6.01
CA THR A 50 3.82 15.03 -5.28
C THR A 50 3.84 14.58 -3.82
N PRO A 51 4.74 15.10 -2.98
CA PRO A 51 4.85 14.67 -1.59
C PRO A 51 3.54 14.83 -0.79
N ALA A 52 2.65 15.76 -1.21
CA ALA A 52 1.35 15.98 -0.59
C ALA A 52 0.31 14.86 -0.80
N LEU A 53 0.49 13.98 -1.79
CA LEU A 53 -0.40 12.85 -2.06
C LEU A 53 0.11 11.52 -1.52
N VAL A 54 1.39 11.49 -1.14
CA VAL A 54 2.10 10.26 -0.90
C VAL A 54 2.06 10.01 0.60
N ALA A 55 1.04 9.24 1.01
CA ALA A 55 1.13 8.41 2.20
C ALA A 55 2.52 7.71 2.22
N PRO A 56 3.10 7.40 3.39
CA PRO A 56 4.43 6.82 3.48
C PRO A 56 4.63 5.70 2.45
N PRO A 57 5.77 5.67 1.76
CA PRO A 57 6.00 4.75 0.65
C PRO A 57 5.74 3.30 1.04
N LEU A 58 5.21 2.50 0.10
CA LEU A 58 4.91 1.09 0.34
C LEU A 58 6.10 0.16 0.11
N TRP A 59 7.12 0.59 -0.63
CA TRP A 59 8.26 -0.26 -0.98
C TRP A 59 9.19 -0.64 0.18
N PRO A 60 9.45 0.19 1.21
CA PRO A 60 10.36 -0.19 2.29
C PRO A 60 9.81 -1.37 3.09
N ASP A 61 10.70 -2.19 3.66
CA ASP A 61 10.28 -3.38 4.43
C ASP A 61 9.46 -3.02 5.67
N GLU A 62 9.73 -1.86 6.27
CA GLU A 62 9.00 -1.36 7.42
C GLU A 62 7.55 -1.00 7.08
N ALA A 63 7.24 -0.74 5.81
CA ALA A 63 5.89 -0.46 5.37
C ALA A 63 4.96 -1.67 5.56
N ALA A 64 5.50 -2.89 5.71
CA ALA A 64 4.76 -4.10 6.04
C ALA A 64 4.53 -4.29 7.55
N ALA A 65 5.23 -3.54 8.42
CA ALA A 65 5.19 -3.76 9.86
C ALA A 65 3.77 -3.54 10.43
N GLY A 66 3.21 -4.56 11.07
CA GLY A 66 1.86 -4.53 11.66
C GLY A 66 0.72 -4.73 10.65
N TYR A 67 1.03 -5.01 9.38
CA TYR A 67 0.04 -5.24 8.32
C TYR A 67 0.18 -6.64 7.72
N ARG A 68 -0.95 -7.24 7.36
CA ARG A 68 -1.00 -8.42 6.49
C ARG A 68 -0.74 -8.03 5.05
N ARG A 69 -1.33 -6.91 4.64
CA ARG A 69 -1.11 -6.30 3.33
C ARG A 69 -1.51 -4.84 3.33
N ARG A 70 -0.90 -4.09 2.42
CA ARG A 70 -1.31 -2.74 2.01
C ARG A 70 -1.40 -2.74 0.49
N ILE A 71 -2.46 -2.16 -0.05
CA ILE A 71 -2.69 -2.00 -1.48
C ILE A 71 -2.90 -0.52 -1.73
N ARG A 72 -2.22 0.05 -2.73
CA ARG A 72 -2.36 1.46 -3.08
C ARG A 72 -2.57 1.63 -4.57
N LEU A 73 -3.53 2.48 -4.90
CA LEU A 73 -3.75 3.04 -6.23
C LEU A 73 -3.27 4.48 -6.22
N LEU A 74 -2.46 4.86 -7.20
CA LEU A 74 -2.18 6.25 -7.52
C LEU A 74 -2.67 6.52 -8.94
N LEU A 75 -3.47 7.58 -9.11
CA LEU A 75 -3.76 8.17 -10.41
C LEU A 75 -3.03 9.48 -10.50
N LEU A 76 -2.03 9.52 -11.36
CA LEU A 76 -1.10 10.62 -11.54
C LEU A 76 -1.32 11.21 -12.93
N GLY A 77 -2.12 12.26 -13.02
CA GLY A 77 -2.24 13.03 -14.25
C GLY A 77 -0.91 13.68 -14.62
N THR A 78 -0.41 13.41 -15.82
CA THR A 78 0.74 14.12 -16.40
C THR A 78 0.33 15.53 -16.82
N ILE A 79 -0.86 15.66 -17.42
CA ILE A 79 -1.43 16.93 -17.92
C ILE A 79 -2.72 17.30 -17.16
N GLY A 80 -3.43 16.29 -16.64
CA GLY A 80 -4.69 16.44 -15.92
C GLY A 80 -4.59 17.34 -14.67
N PRO A 81 -5.68 18.04 -14.30
CA PRO A 81 -5.67 18.97 -13.17
C PRO A 81 -5.74 18.26 -11.82
N GLU A 82 -5.83 16.93 -11.78
CA GLU A 82 -6.11 16.19 -10.55
C GLU A 82 -5.20 14.98 -10.40
N ARG A 83 -5.05 14.57 -9.15
CA ARG A 83 -4.33 13.38 -8.75
C ARG A 83 -5.05 12.74 -7.56
N LEU A 84 -4.99 11.42 -7.48
CA LEU A 84 -5.70 10.62 -6.49
C LEU A 84 -4.77 9.54 -5.93
N SER A 85 -4.86 9.33 -4.61
CA SER A 85 -4.22 8.24 -3.89
C SER A 85 -5.29 7.54 -3.07
N ILE A 86 -5.43 6.22 -3.24
CA ILE A 86 -6.31 5.37 -2.43
C ILE A 86 -5.47 4.25 -1.87
N GLU A 87 -5.43 4.11 -0.55
CA GLU A 87 -4.77 3.01 0.14
C GLU A 87 -5.77 2.18 0.93
N PHE A 88 -5.65 0.86 0.86
CA PHE A 88 -6.28 -0.08 1.76
C PHE A 88 -5.23 -0.84 2.56
N ALA A 89 -5.32 -0.78 3.88
CA ALA A 89 -4.38 -1.39 4.81
C ALA A 89 -5.10 -2.43 5.70
N GLU A 90 -4.77 -3.70 5.52
CA GLU A 90 -5.26 -4.79 6.39
C GLU A 90 -4.23 -5.04 7.49
N ARG A 91 -4.60 -4.76 8.74
CA ARG A 91 -3.75 -5.00 9.92
C ARG A 91 -3.66 -6.49 10.25
N THR A 92 -2.63 -6.90 10.97
CA THR A 92 -2.51 -8.27 11.52
C THR A 92 -3.66 -8.64 12.45
N SER A 93 -4.30 -7.65 13.10
CA SER A 93 -5.53 -7.79 13.88
C SER A 93 -6.78 -8.13 13.04
N GLY A 94 -6.72 -7.98 11.71
CA GLY A 94 -7.83 -8.20 10.80
C GLY A 94 -8.77 -6.99 10.64
N ARG A 95 -8.42 -5.82 11.16
CA ARG A 95 -9.05 -4.54 10.83
C ARG A 95 -8.56 -4.06 9.47
N ILE A 96 -9.45 -3.50 8.67
CA ILE A 96 -9.14 -2.98 7.33
C ILE A 96 -9.47 -1.49 7.29
N GLU A 97 -8.46 -0.68 7.03
CA GLU A 97 -8.55 0.78 7.01
C GLU A 97 -8.34 1.27 5.57
N GLY A 98 -9.16 2.22 5.14
CA GLY A 98 -9.01 2.93 3.89
C GLY A 98 -8.52 4.35 4.14
N HIS A 99 -7.69 4.86 3.24
CA HIS A 99 -7.25 6.26 3.22
C HIS A 99 -7.31 6.77 1.78
N VAL A 100 -8.00 7.89 1.57
CA VAL A 100 -8.08 8.55 0.27
C VAL A 100 -7.57 9.98 0.36
N VAL A 101 -6.70 10.34 -0.59
CA VAL A 101 -6.21 11.70 -0.77
C VAL A 101 -6.43 12.13 -2.22
N ARG A 102 -7.17 13.21 -2.44
CA ARG A 102 -7.35 13.83 -3.76
C ARG A 102 -6.76 15.22 -3.75
N ALA A 103 -5.92 15.52 -4.73
CA ALA A 103 -5.35 16.86 -4.91
C ALA A 103 -5.67 17.41 -6.29
N ARG A 104 -5.83 18.72 -6.36
CA ARG A 104 -6.08 19.47 -7.59
C ARG A 104 -4.99 20.50 -7.81
N ARG A 105 -4.58 20.69 -9.07
CA ARG A 105 -3.59 21.68 -9.47
C ARG A 105 -4.08 23.08 -9.10
N SER A 106 -3.25 23.81 -8.37
CA SER A 106 -3.50 25.22 -8.03
C SER A 106 -3.27 26.08 -9.26
N ARG A 107 -4.20 27.00 -9.54
CA ARG A 107 -4.08 27.98 -10.65
C ARG A 107 -3.27 29.22 -10.26
N GLY A 108 -2.76 29.30 -9.03
CA GLY A 108 -2.03 30.46 -8.50
C GLY A 108 -0.50 30.37 -8.63
N LYS A 109 0.18 31.53 -8.71
CA LYS A 109 1.64 31.69 -8.76
C LYS A 109 2.33 31.39 -7.40
N GLY A 110 2.05 30.24 -6.79
CA GLY A 110 2.60 29.81 -5.49
C GLY A 110 3.53 28.60 -5.56
N ARG A 111 4.37 28.40 -4.53
CA ARG A 111 5.38 27.34 -4.42
C ARG A 111 4.83 25.90 -4.36
N MET A 112 3.53 25.71 -4.13
CA MET A 112 2.89 24.38 -4.15
C MET A 112 1.91 24.30 -5.33
N PRO A 113 2.22 23.52 -6.38
CA PRO A 113 1.36 23.40 -7.55
C PRO A 113 0.09 22.57 -7.28
N TRP A 114 -0.06 21.91 -6.13
CA TRP A 114 -1.18 21.03 -5.80
C TRP A 114 -1.82 21.40 -4.47
N ARG A 115 -3.15 21.42 -4.42
CA ARG A 115 -3.96 21.65 -3.22
C ARG A 115 -4.76 20.37 -2.92
N ILE A 116 -4.64 19.86 -1.70
CA ILE A 116 -5.46 18.75 -1.20
C ILE A 116 -6.90 19.22 -1.08
N ILE A 117 -7.82 18.48 -1.67
CA ILE A 117 -9.28 18.74 -1.62
C ILE A 117 -10.05 17.64 -0.89
N ILE A 118 -9.45 16.44 -0.75
CA ILE A 118 -9.96 15.34 0.06
C ILE A 118 -8.77 14.70 0.76
N ASP A 119 -8.90 14.42 2.06
CA ASP A 119 -7.98 13.64 2.89
C ASP A 119 -8.80 12.95 3.98
N GLU A 120 -9.17 11.70 3.76
CA GLU A 120 -10.15 11.01 4.59
C GLU A 120 -9.77 9.57 4.87
N ARG A 121 -9.98 9.15 6.12
CA ARG A 121 -9.84 7.76 6.55
C ARG A 121 -11.20 7.14 6.81
N PHE A 122 -11.35 5.89 6.44
CA PHE A 122 -12.60 5.15 6.57
C PHE A 122 -12.33 3.68 6.90
N GLU A 123 -13.36 2.96 7.34
CA GLU A 123 -13.28 1.52 7.54
C GLU A 123 -13.74 0.81 6.28
N VAL A 124 -13.02 -0.25 5.89
CA VAL A 124 -13.37 -1.08 4.73
C VAL A 124 -13.93 -2.39 5.24
N SER A 125 -15.07 -2.82 4.70
CA SER A 125 -15.64 -4.10 5.09
C SER A 125 -14.84 -5.27 4.53
N ARG A 126 -14.85 -6.40 5.25
CA ARG A 126 -14.26 -7.65 4.74
C ARG A 126 -14.88 -8.10 3.42
N ARG A 127 -16.17 -7.81 3.21
CA ARG A 127 -16.89 -8.14 1.98
C ARG A 127 -16.32 -7.37 0.79
N GLU A 128 -16.11 -6.06 0.93
CA GLU A 128 -15.53 -5.23 -0.12
C GLU A 128 -14.11 -5.67 -0.47
N MET A 129 -13.29 -5.97 0.54
CA MET A 129 -11.95 -6.51 0.30
C MET A 129 -11.97 -7.87 -0.38
N ALA A 130 -12.89 -8.76 -0.02
CA ALA A 130 -13.02 -10.04 -0.70
C ALA A 130 -13.43 -9.89 -2.18
N GLN A 131 -14.28 -8.91 -2.50
CA GLN A 131 -14.62 -8.58 -3.89
C GLN A 131 -13.41 -8.03 -4.66
N LEU A 132 -12.64 -7.13 -4.04
CA LEU A 132 -11.42 -6.61 -4.63
C LEU A 132 -10.39 -7.73 -4.89
N ASP A 133 -10.24 -8.65 -3.94
CA ASP A 133 -9.33 -9.80 -4.06
C ASP A 133 -9.70 -10.72 -5.22
N ALA A 134 -11.01 -10.96 -5.42
CA ALA A 134 -11.49 -11.75 -6.55
C ALA A 134 -11.15 -11.09 -7.91
N LEU A 135 -11.22 -9.76 -7.98
CA LEU A 135 -10.84 -9.01 -9.19
C LEU A 135 -9.32 -9.06 -9.42
N ILE A 136 -8.52 -8.86 -8.37
CA ILE A 136 -7.06 -8.97 -8.43
C ILE A 136 -6.67 -10.36 -8.95
N ALA A 137 -7.23 -11.43 -8.37
CA ALA A 137 -6.97 -12.80 -8.81
C ALA A 137 -7.37 -13.02 -10.28
N LYS A 138 -8.55 -12.55 -10.71
CA LYS A 138 -9.01 -12.67 -12.10
C LYS A 138 -8.15 -11.88 -13.09
N SER A 139 -7.56 -10.77 -12.62
CA SER A 139 -6.73 -9.92 -13.45
C SER A 139 -5.31 -10.46 -13.67
N ASN A 140 -4.87 -11.44 -12.86
CA ASN A 140 -3.47 -11.86 -12.73
C ASN A 140 -2.52 -10.69 -12.36
N LEU A 141 -3.04 -9.65 -11.73
CA LEU A 141 -2.23 -8.50 -11.31
C LEU A 141 -1.15 -8.96 -10.31
N TRP A 142 0.09 -8.49 -10.53
CA TRP A 142 1.29 -8.87 -9.77
C TRP A 142 1.71 -10.34 -9.92
N GLU A 143 1.33 -11.01 -11.00
CA GLU A 143 1.96 -12.30 -11.38
C GLU A 143 3.44 -12.12 -11.72
N PHE A 144 3.80 -10.94 -12.26
CA PHE A 144 5.17 -10.54 -12.58
C PHE A 144 5.52 -9.22 -11.88
N HIS A 145 6.82 -8.96 -11.66
CA HIS A 145 7.29 -7.71 -11.06
C HIS A 145 8.61 -7.25 -11.69
N PRO A 146 8.75 -5.95 -11.98
CA PRO A 146 7.66 -4.98 -12.16
C PRO A 146 6.76 -5.34 -13.34
N GLU A 147 5.50 -4.94 -13.28
CA GLU A 147 4.55 -5.12 -14.37
C GLU A 147 4.27 -3.78 -15.06
N PHE A 148 4.57 -3.69 -16.35
CA PHE A 148 4.32 -2.48 -17.14
C PHE A 148 3.37 -2.80 -18.29
N TRP A 149 2.32 -1.99 -18.45
CA TRP A 149 1.46 -2.05 -19.62
C TRP A 149 1.75 -0.88 -20.55
N THR A 150 2.41 -1.17 -21.66
CA THR A 150 2.76 -0.19 -22.70
C THR A 150 2.01 -0.50 -24.00
N SER A 151 1.84 0.51 -24.86
CA SER A 151 1.36 0.37 -26.23
C SER A 151 2.37 1.02 -27.16
N GLU A 152 2.45 0.53 -28.40
CA GLU A 152 3.23 1.16 -29.47
C GLU A 152 2.55 2.45 -30.00
N ASP A 153 1.27 2.65 -29.67
CA ASP A 153 0.53 3.85 -30.04
C ASP A 153 0.87 5.05 -29.15
N ILE A 154 1.00 6.23 -29.77
CA ILE A 154 1.18 7.50 -29.05
C ILE A 154 -0.09 7.79 -28.27
N CYS A 155 -0.05 7.65 -26.94
CA CYS A 155 -1.13 8.12 -26.10
C CYS A 155 -0.91 9.54 -25.61
N VAL A 156 -1.74 10.44 -26.12
CA VAL A 156 -1.82 11.83 -25.69
C VAL A 156 -2.88 11.89 -24.56
N ASP A 157 -2.54 12.53 -23.44
CA ASP A 157 -3.47 12.89 -22.34
C ASP A 157 -3.94 11.81 -21.33
N GLY A 158 -3.31 10.63 -21.26
CA GLY A 158 -3.72 9.64 -20.25
C GLY A 158 -3.20 9.91 -18.83
N GLU A 159 -3.94 9.42 -17.84
CA GLU A 159 -3.50 9.40 -16.44
C GLU A 159 -2.59 8.18 -16.23
N ILE A 160 -1.43 8.39 -15.59
CA ILE A 160 -0.59 7.27 -15.18
C ILE A 160 -1.24 6.63 -13.96
N MET A 161 -1.54 5.35 -14.10
CA MET A 161 -2.03 4.50 -13.04
C MET A 161 -0.85 3.73 -12.44
N VAL A 162 -0.72 3.79 -11.13
CA VAL A 162 0.19 2.95 -10.36
C VAL A 162 -0.60 2.11 -9.39
N LEU A 163 -0.31 0.81 -9.36
CA LEU A 163 -0.83 -0.13 -8.39
C LEU A 163 0.33 -0.74 -7.62
N GLU A 164 0.33 -0.53 -6.31
CA GLU A 164 1.32 -1.08 -5.39
C GLU A 164 0.67 -2.07 -4.44
N ARG A 165 1.38 -3.15 -4.13
CA ARG A 165 1.06 -4.04 -3.02
C ARG A 165 2.28 -4.22 -2.14
N ARG A 166 2.11 -4.06 -0.83
CA ARG A 166 3.09 -4.48 0.16
C ARG A 166 2.51 -5.56 1.05
N THR A 167 3.22 -6.67 1.16
CA THR A 167 2.99 -7.73 2.14
C THR A 167 4.24 -7.90 3.00
N PRO A 168 4.20 -8.68 4.10
CA PRO A 168 5.41 -9.06 4.82
C PRO A 168 6.45 -9.77 3.94
N ALA A 169 6.00 -10.52 2.92
CA ALA A 169 6.88 -11.33 2.09
C ALA A 169 7.48 -10.58 0.90
N ALA A 170 6.74 -9.61 0.33
CA ALA A 170 7.14 -8.95 -0.91
C ALA A 170 6.48 -7.58 -1.10
N TYR A 171 7.15 -6.76 -1.90
CA TYR A 171 6.58 -5.60 -2.57
C TYR A 171 6.24 -5.97 -4.02
N SER A 172 5.17 -5.42 -4.55
CA SER A 172 4.74 -5.60 -5.94
C SER A 172 4.32 -4.25 -6.49
N TYR A 173 4.61 -4.04 -7.77
CA TYR A 173 4.41 -2.78 -8.49
C TYR A 173 3.91 -3.08 -9.89
N SER A 174 2.85 -2.39 -10.28
CA SER A 174 2.38 -2.38 -11.66
C SER A 174 2.04 -0.96 -12.11
N GLU A 175 2.31 -0.63 -13.36
CA GLU A 175 2.10 0.69 -13.95
C GLU A 175 1.57 0.62 -15.38
N GLY A 176 0.67 1.53 -15.70
CA GLY A 176 0.27 1.77 -17.08
C GLY A 176 -0.58 3.01 -17.22
N ASN A 177 -1.10 3.22 -18.42
CA ASN A 177 -2.02 4.31 -18.72
C ASN A 177 -3.46 3.80 -18.59
N THR A 178 -4.28 4.47 -17.77
CA THR A 178 -5.65 4.01 -17.43
C THR A 178 -6.52 3.74 -18.66
N TYR A 179 -6.37 4.51 -19.73
CA TYR A 179 -7.29 4.45 -20.89
C TYR A 179 -6.68 3.78 -22.11
N CYS A 180 -5.36 3.69 -22.18
CA CYS A 180 -4.67 3.31 -23.41
C CYS A 180 -4.08 1.91 -23.38
N THR A 181 -3.52 1.52 -22.25
CA THR A 181 -2.64 0.34 -22.19
C THR A 181 -3.08 -0.64 -21.11
N THR A 182 -3.81 -0.17 -20.10
CA THR A 182 -4.26 -1.02 -18.99
C THR A 182 -5.34 -1.99 -19.47
N PRO A 183 -5.16 -3.32 -19.30
CA PRO A 183 -6.18 -4.29 -19.69
C PRO A 183 -7.50 -4.10 -18.92
N ASP A 184 -8.65 -4.38 -19.55
CA ASP A 184 -9.98 -4.22 -18.92
C ASP A 184 -10.12 -4.94 -17.58
N LYS A 185 -9.50 -6.12 -17.44
CA LYS A 185 -9.49 -6.89 -16.19
C LYS A 185 -8.75 -6.16 -15.06
N VAL A 186 -7.68 -5.43 -15.38
CA VAL A 186 -6.97 -4.56 -14.44
C VAL A 186 -7.77 -3.28 -14.20
N ASN A 187 -8.46 -2.78 -15.23
CA ASN A 187 -9.35 -1.62 -15.07
C ASN A 187 -10.44 -1.84 -14.02
N ALA A 188 -11.02 -3.05 -14.00
CA ALA A 188 -11.99 -3.42 -12.99
C ALA A 188 -11.43 -3.33 -11.55
N VAL A 189 -10.13 -3.58 -11.34
CA VAL A 189 -9.51 -3.52 -10.01
C VAL A 189 -9.49 -2.09 -9.49
N TRP A 190 -8.92 -1.13 -10.24
CA TRP A 190 -8.83 0.25 -9.76
C TRP A 190 -10.19 0.94 -9.68
N LEU A 191 -11.12 0.63 -10.59
CA LEU A 191 -12.51 1.09 -10.50
C LEU A 191 -13.17 0.61 -9.20
N LYS A 192 -12.93 -0.64 -8.81
CA LYS A 192 -13.43 -1.16 -7.52
C LYS A 192 -12.78 -0.46 -6.33
N MET A 193 -11.49 -0.12 -6.41
CA MET A 193 -10.84 0.67 -5.35
C MET A 193 -11.48 2.06 -5.21
N ILE A 194 -11.80 2.72 -6.32
CA ILE A 194 -12.51 4.01 -6.30
C ILE A 194 -13.91 3.86 -5.72
N GLU A 195 -14.65 2.83 -6.14
CA GLU A 195 -15.99 2.52 -5.61
C GLU A 195 -15.96 2.42 -4.08
N ILE A 196 -15.05 1.60 -3.53
CA ILE A 196 -14.88 1.40 -2.07
C ILE A 196 -14.50 2.71 -1.37
N ALA A 197 -13.71 3.57 -2.01
CA ALA A 197 -13.28 4.85 -1.44
C ALA A 197 -14.35 5.98 -1.51
N GLY A 198 -15.56 5.66 -2.00
CA GLY A 198 -16.68 6.61 -2.08
C GLY A 198 -17.06 7.03 -3.50
N GLY A 199 -16.59 6.30 -4.51
CA GLY A 199 -17.13 6.31 -5.88
C GLY A 199 -17.26 7.69 -6.51
N ASP A 200 -18.50 8.02 -6.90
CA ASP A 200 -18.88 9.23 -7.67
C ASP A 200 -18.36 10.53 -7.04
N ARG A 201 -18.34 10.62 -5.71
CA ARG A 201 -17.78 11.77 -4.98
C ARG A 201 -16.32 12.03 -5.33
N LEU A 202 -15.52 10.97 -5.49
CA LEU A 202 -14.11 11.08 -5.85
C LEU A 202 -13.92 11.46 -7.32
N LEU A 203 -14.83 11.02 -8.19
CA LEU A 203 -14.82 11.33 -9.62
C LEU A 203 -15.47 12.69 -9.94
N GLY A 204 -16.04 13.38 -8.93
CA GLY A 204 -16.77 14.62 -9.13
C GLY A 204 -18.05 14.45 -9.96
N ARG A 205 -18.65 13.26 -9.88
CA ARG A 205 -19.92 12.90 -10.52
C ARG A 205 -21.05 12.91 -9.50
#